data_AF-A0A2A2KUA8-F1
#
_entry.id   AF-A0A2A2KUA8-F1
#
_cell.length_a   1.000
_cell.length_b   1.000
_cell.length_c   1.000
_cell.angle_alpha   90.00
_cell.angle_beta   90.00
_cell.angle_gamma   90.00
#
_symmetry.space_group_name_H-M   'P 1'
#
loop_
_entity.id
_entity.type
_entity.pdbx_description
1 polymer ?
#
loop_
_entity_poly.entity_id
_entity_poly.type
_entity_poly.pdbx_seq_one_letter_code
_entity_poly.pdbx_strand_id
1 'polypeptide(L)'
;MKPEKVNSLVIAYLNDVWKKRGSPNTFNPQPGHGALPWVANVQDPNFQAGARAMKHVHNVEPDLIREGCSIPITLTFQDLTGKNVLLLPLGASDDMAHSQNEKNNKRNYVEGVKTLLAYILELEHA
;
A
#
# COMPACT_ATOMS: atom_id res chain seq x y z
N MET A 1 -6.50 2.90 -15.12
CA MET A 1 -7.11 4.20 -15.48
C MET A 1 -6.46 5.27 -14.62
N LYS A 2 -6.09 6.45 -15.16
CA LYS A 2 -5.50 7.51 -14.34
C LYS A 2 -6.57 8.18 -13.43
N PRO A 3 -6.22 8.71 -12.25
CA PRO A 3 -7.17 9.35 -11.33
C PRO A 3 -8.03 10.43 -11.99
N GLU A 4 -7.47 11.23 -12.88
CA GLU A 4 -8.19 12.33 -13.57
C GLU A 4 -9.34 11.79 -14.42
N LYS A 5 -9.14 10.64 -15.08
CA LYS A 5 -10.19 10.01 -15.88
C LYS A 5 -11.29 9.43 -15.01
N VAL A 6 -10.94 8.80 -13.87
CA VAL A 6 -11.92 8.30 -12.91
C VAL A 6 -12.75 9.46 -12.35
N ASN A 7 -12.08 10.52 -11.89
CA ASN A 7 -12.72 11.74 -11.38
C ASN A 7 -13.69 12.34 -12.40
N SER A 8 -13.28 12.45 -13.66
CA SER A 8 -14.13 12.98 -14.73
C SER A 8 -15.39 12.14 -14.93
N LEU A 9 -15.28 10.80 -14.90
CA LEU A 9 -16.41 9.90 -15.06
C LEU A 9 -17.38 9.99 -13.88
N VAL A 10 -16.86 10.03 -12.65
CA VAL A 10 -17.67 10.13 -11.42
C VAL A 10 -18.40 11.48 -11.37
N ILE A 11 -17.71 12.59 -11.62
CA ILE A 11 -18.31 13.93 -11.62
C ILE A 11 -19.40 14.03 -12.71
N ALA A 12 -19.13 13.53 -13.92
CA ALA A 12 -20.12 13.53 -14.99
C ALA A 12 -21.38 12.74 -14.60
N TYR A 13 -21.21 11.55 -14.03
CA TYR A 13 -22.33 10.72 -13.56
C TYR A 13 -23.13 11.40 -12.43
N LEU A 14 -22.44 11.93 -11.42
CA LEU A 14 -23.08 12.62 -10.30
C LEU A 14 -23.90 13.85 -10.76
N ASN A 15 -23.37 14.62 -11.71
CA ASN A 15 -24.08 15.78 -12.26
C ASN A 15 -25.31 15.36 -13.09
N ASP A 16 -25.23 14.27 -13.85
CA ASP A 16 -26.39 13.72 -14.58
C ASP A 16 -27.50 13.26 -13.62
N VAL A 17 -27.14 12.54 -12.56
CA VAL A 17 -28.08 12.12 -11.51
C VAL A 17 -28.69 13.32 -10.79
N TRP A 18 -27.88 14.34 -10.46
CA TRP A 18 -28.36 15.57 -9.82
C TRP A 18 -29.36 16.32 -10.70
N LYS A 19 -29.06 16.46 -11.99
CA LYS A 19 -29.97 17.09 -12.96
C LYS A 19 -31.32 16.38 -13.01
N LYS A 20 -31.33 15.05 -13.05
CA LYS A 20 -32.56 14.23 -13.06
C LYS A 20 -33.39 14.38 -11.78
N ARG A 21 -32.75 14.69 -10.64
CA ARG A 21 -33.43 14.87 -9.35
C ARG A 21 -34.28 16.14 -9.27
N GLY A 22 -33.98 17.18 -10.05
CA GLY A 22 -34.76 18.43 -10.07
C GLY A 22 -34.76 19.21 -8.74
N SER A 23 -33.75 19.01 -7.89
CA SER A 23 -33.64 19.69 -6.58
C SER A 23 -33.20 21.15 -6.74
N PRO A 24 -33.72 22.10 -5.94
CA PRO A 24 -33.33 23.51 -6.00
C PRO A 24 -32.00 23.83 -5.29
N ASN A 25 -31.43 22.88 -4.54
CA ASN A 25 -30.16 23.08 -3.82
C ASN A 25 -28.95 23.21 -4.77
N THR A 26 -27.86 23.77 -4.26
CA THR A 26 -26.56 23.77 -4.95
C THR A 26 -25.86 22.42 -4.80
N PHE A 27 -25.35 21.88 -5.89
CA PHE A 27 -24.53 20.67 -5.90
C PHE A 27 -23.27 20.89 -6.72
N ASN A 28 -22.10 20.68 -6.11
CA ASN A 28 -20.80 20.90 -6.74
C ASN A 28 -19.81 19.81 -6.26
N PRO A 29 -19.84 18.60 -6.86
CA PRO A 29 -18.95 17.52 -6.46
C PRO A 29 -17.52 17.85 -6.88
N GLN A 30 -16.57 17.63 -5.97
CA GLN A 30 -15.14 17.88 -6.20
C GLN A 30 -14.34 16.64 -5.81
N PRO A 31 -13.29 16.27 -6.57
CA PRO A 31 -12.43 15.17 -6.19
C PRO A 31 -11.53 15.57 -5.01
N GLY A 32 -11.24 14.59 -4.14
CA GLY A 32 -10.26 14.72 -3.06
C GLY A 32 -8.89 14.17 -3.46
N HIS A 33 -8.42 13.16 -2.73
CA HIS A 33 -7.16 12.48 -3.05
C HIS A 33 -7.24 11.68 -4.36
N GLY A 34 -6.12 11.67 -5.10
CA GLY A 34 -5.93 10.83 -6.28
C GLY A 34 -4.50 10.29 -6.30
N ALA A 35 -4.35 8.98 -6.45
CA ALA A 35 -3.06 8.32 -6.56
C ALA A 35 -3.12 7.23 -7.63
N LEU A 36 -2.00 6.99 -8.29
CA LEU A 36 -1.85 5.84 -9.18
C LEU A 36 -1.63 4.57 -8.34
N PRO A 37 -2.10 3.40 -8.81
CA PRO A 37 -1.72 2.13 -8.20
C PRO A 37 -0.21 1.90 -8.40
N TRP A 38 0.40 1.18 -7.47
CA TRP A 38 1.80 0.78 -7.53
C TRP A 38 1.92 -0.75 -7.59
N VAL A 39 2.88 -1.22 -8.39
CA VAL A 39 3.26 -2.63 -8.53
C VAL A 39 4.77 -2.69 -8.68
N ALA A 40 5.43 -3.51 -7.86
CA ALA A 40 6.88 -3.72 -7.92
C ALA A 40 7.25 -4.94 -8.76
N ASN A 41 8.50 -4.98 -9.23
CA ASN A 41 9.13 -6.18 -9.74
C ASN A 41 9.57 -7.06 -8.55
N VAL A 42 8.91 -8.20 -8.36
CA VAL A 42 9.16 -9.10 -7.22
C VAL A 42 10.33 -10.08 -7.45
N GLN A 43 10.89 -10.10 -8.66
CA GLN A 43 12.09 -10.87 -8.99
C GLN A 43 13.39 -10.13 -8.65
N ASP A 44 13.29 -8.87 -8.24
CA ASP A 44 14.43 -8.03 -7.86
C ASP A 44 15.16 -8.61 -6.63
N PRO A 45 16.51 -8.55 -6.57
CA PRO A 45 17.27 -9.01 -5.39
C PRO A 45 16.79 -8.39 -4.07
N ASN A 46 16.26 -7.17 -4.09
CA ASN A 46 15.67 -6.53 -2.92
C ASN A 46 14.50 -7.35 -2.32
N PHE A 47 13.62 -7.89 -3.16
CA PHE A 47 12.53 -8.77 -2.71
C PHE A 47 13.05 -10.10 -2.19
N GLN A 48 14.12 -10.63 -2.78
CA GLN A 48 14.74 -11.86 -2.31
C GLN A 48 15.38 -11.66 -0.92
N ALA A 49 16.02 -10.51 -0.66
CA ALA A 49 16.54 -10.16 0.65
C ALA A 49 15.42 -10.10 1.70
N GLY A 50 14.30 -9.45 1.37
CA GLY A 50 13.11 -9.44 2.22
C GLY A 50 12.57 -10.85 2.51
N ALA A 51 12.52 -11.72 1.49
CA ALA A 51 12.04 -13.09 1.65
C ALA A 51 12.96 -13.92 2.56
N ARG A 52 14.28 -13.81 2.38
CA ARG A 52 15.26 -14.49 3.25
C ARG A 52 15.19 -14.01 4.70
N ALA A 53 15.04 -12.71 4.92
CA ALA A 53 14.88 -12.14 6.25
C ALA A 53 13.61 -12.65 6.95
N MET A 54 12.48 -12.66 6.24
CA MET A 54 11.21 -13.22 6.77
C MET A 54 11.35 -14.70 7.10
N LYS A 55 11.94 -15.51 6.20
CA LYS A 55 12.18 -16.93 6.45
C LYS A 55 13.11 -17.16 7.64
N HIS A 56 14.16 -16.35 7.79
CA HIS A 56 15.09 -16.46 8.90
C HIS A 56 14.39 -16.26 10.26
N VAL A 57 13.52 -15.26 10.38
CA VAL A 57 12.85 -14.93 11.65
C VAL A 57 11.64 -15.83 11.92
N HIS A 58 10.87 -16.15 10.89
CA HIS A 58 9.59 -16.86 11.05
C HIS A 58 9.66 -18.37 10.74
N ASN A 59 10.75 -18.84 10.13
CA ASN A 59 10.99 -20.24 9.74
C ASN A 59 9.96 -20.81 8.75
N VAL A 60 9.45 -19.96 7.86
CA VAL A 60 8.49 -20.28 6.80
C VAL A 60 8.73 -19.36 5.61
N GLU A 61 8.52 -19.85 4.39
CA GLU A 61 8.55 -19.03 3.17
C GLU A 61 7.40 -18.00 3.20
N PRO A 62 7.68 -16.71 3.00
CA PRO A 62 6.63 -15.71 2.96
C PRO A 62 5.86 -15.73 1.64
N ASP A 63 4.57 -15.45 1.70
CA ASP A 63 3.75 -15.21 0.51
C ASP A 63 4.04 -13.82 -0.09
N LEU A 64 4.00 -13.73 -1.42
CA LEU A 64 4.01 -12.46 -2.13
C LEU A 64 2.57 -11.97 -2.31
N ILE A 65 2.23 -10.89 -1.62
CA ILE A 65 0.87 -10.34 -1.60
C ILE A 65 0.78 -8.98 -2.28
N ARG A 66 -0.46 -8.61 -2.66
CA ARG A 66 -0.85 -7.23 -2.97
C ARG A 66 -1.81 -6.75 -1.90
N GLU A 67 -1.82 -5.44 -1.66
CA GLU A 67 -2.65 -4.81 -0.65
C GLU A 67 -3.77 -3.96 -1.24
N GLY A 68 -4.87 -3.84 -0.49
CA GLY A 68 -6.01 -2.97 -0.84
C GLY A 68 -5.84 -1.53 -0.37
N CYS A 69 -4.87 -1.27 0.51
CA CYS A 69 -4.57 0.07 1.00
C CYS A 69 -3.82 0.90 -0.04
N SER A 70 -3.53 2.16 0.28
CA SER A 70 -2.79 3.06 -0.61
C SER A 70 -1.68 3.77 0.14
N ILE A 71 -0.46 3.68 -0.40
CA ILE A 71 0.72 4.42 0.07
C ILE A 71 1.26 5.20 -1.14
N PRO A 72 0.73 6.40 -1.45
CA PRO A 72 0.99 7.09 -2.73
C PRO A 72 2.46 7.34 -3.05
N ILE A 73 3.30 7.52 -2.03
CA ILE A 73 4.72 7.84 -2.20
C ILE A 73 5.54 6.66 -2.76
N THR A 74 5.05 5.43 -2.70
CA THR A 74 5.76 4.24 -3.23
C THR A 74 6.12 4.39 -4.70
N LEU A 75 5.17 4.85 -5.52
CA LEU A 75 5.40 5.10 -6.93
C LEU A 75 6.41 6.23 -7.15
N THR A 76 6.30 7.32 -6.39
CA THR A 76 7.24 8.44 -6.46
C THR A 76 8.67 8.02 -6.12
N PHE A 77 8.88 7.20 -5.08
CA PHE A 77 10.20 6.67 -4.77
C PHE A 77 10.75 5.81 -5.91
N GLN A 78 9.93 4.90 -6.44
CA GLN A 78 10.35 4.04 -7.54
C GLN A 78 10.73 4.84 -8.80
N ASP A 79 9.89 5.80 -9.20
CA ASP A 79 10.09 6.58 -10.42
C ASP A 79 11.27 7.55 -10.30
N LEU A 80 11.43 8.22 -9.15
CA LEU A 80 12.47 9.23 -8.97
C LEU A 80 13.85 8.63 -8.68
N THR A 81 13.92 7.49 -7.98
CA THR A 81 15.19 6.86 -7.65
C THR A 81 15.62 5.82 -8.70
N GLY A 82 14.67 5.31 -9.49
CA GLY A 82 14.90 4.15 -10.38
C GLY A 82 15.25 2.87 -9.62
N LYS A 83 15.03 2.83 -8.30
CA LYS A 83 15.33 1.68 -7.44
C LYS A 83 14.06 0.90 -7.14
N ASN A 84 14.24 -0.39 -6.85
CA ASN A 84 13.17 -1.24 -6.36
C ASN A 84 12.65 -0.72 -5.00
N VAL A 85 11.34 -0.78 -4.82
CA VAL A 85 10.67 -0.46 -3.56
C VAL A 85 10.06 -1.74 -3.01
N LEU A 86 10.34 -2.04 -1.74
CA LEU A 86 9.79 -3.19 -1.03
C LEU A 86 8.94 -2.70 0.14
N LEU A 87 7.79 -3.35 0.36
CA LEU A 87 6.99 -3.22 1.57
C LEU A 87 7.12 -4.50 2.39
N LEU A 88 7.62 -4.37 3.62
CA LEU A 88 7.75 -5.46 4.59
C LEU A 88 6.67 -5.30 5.68
N PRO A 89 5.60 -6.10 5.68
CA PRO A 89 4.55 -6.00 6.69
C PRO A 89 5.05 -6.56 8.03
N LEU A 90 4.91 -5.77 9.10
CA LEU A 90 5.25 -6.20 10.47
C LEU A 90 4.01 -6.49 11.32
N GLY A 91 2.87 -5.87 10.99
CA GLY A 91 1.60 -6.05 11.69
C GLY A 91 0.88 -7.36 11.35
N ALA A 92 -0.18 -7.65 12.09
CA ALA A 92 -1.09 -8.75 11.81
C ALA A 92 -2.32 -8.27 11.01
N SER A 93 -2.99 -9.20 10.34
CA SER A 93 -4.19 -8.91 9.53
C SER A 93 -5.39 -8.43 10.34
N ASP A 94 -5.37 -8.59 11.66
CA ASP A 94 -6.42 -8.21 12.61
C ASP A 94 -6.01 -7.02 13.50
N ASP A 95 -4.99 -6.25 13.11
CA ASP A 95 -4.53 -5.08 13.87
C ASP A 95 -5.48 -3.88 13.74
N MET A 96 -6.40 -3.92 12.76
CA MET A 96 -7.53 -3.00 12.66
C MET A 96 -7.12 -1.52 12.55
N ALA A 97 -6.10 -1.23 11.73
CA ALA A 97 -5.68 0.14 11.45
C ALA A 97 -6.88 1.04 11.08
N HIS A 98 -6.96 2.22 11.69
CA HIS A 98 -8.07 3.18 11.54
C HIS A 98 -9.41 2.74 12.15
N SER A 99 -9.40 1.74 13.04
CA SER A 99 -10.61 1.26 13.72
C SER A 99 -10.51 1.41 15.24
N GLN A 100 -11.61 1.08 15.94
CA GLN A 100 -11.58 0.95 17.38
C GLN A 100 -10.73 -0.25 17.78
N ASN A 101 -10.06 -0.13 18.93
CA ASN A 101 -9.20 -1.18 19.48
C ASN A 101 -8.06 -1.60 18.53
N GLU A 102 -7.54 -0.65 17.74
CA GLU A 102 -6.30 -0.82 17.00
C GLU A 102 -5.19 -1.32 17.94
N LYS A 103 -4.47 -2.35 17.51
CA LYS A 103 -3.45 -3.01 18.34
C LYS A 103 -2.22 -3.38 17.51
N ASN A 104 -1.15 -3.72 18.22
CA ASN A 104 -0.01 -4.41 17.66
C ASN A 104 0.36 -5.55 18.61
N ASN A 105 0.37 -6.79 18.11
CA ASN A 105 0.75 -7.93 18.92
C ASN A 105 2.20 -7.79 19.40
N LYS A 106 2.46 -8.02 20.70
CA LYS A 106 3.84 -7.99 21.25
C LYS A 106 4.81 -8.87 20.45
N ARG A 107 4.34 -10.03 19.98
CA ARG A 107 5.12 -10.93 19.11
C ARG A 107 5.45 -10.27 17.76
N ASN A 108 4.46 -9.70 17.07
CA ASN A 108 4.67 -8.99 15.80
C ASN A 108 5.64 -7.82 15.95
N TYR A 109 5.54 -7.06 17.04
CA TYR A 109 6.50 -5.99 17.35
C TYR A 109 7.93 -6.53 17.52
N VAL A 110 8.15 -7.51 18.41
CA VAL A 110 9.49 -8.03 18.71
C VAL A 110 10.10 -8.76 17.52
N GLU A 111 9.36 -9.67 16.89
CA GLU A 111 9.85 -10.40 15.71
C GLU A 111 9.97 -9.47 14.50
N GLY A 112 9.09 -8.48 14.35
CA GLY A 112 9.19 -7.48 13.30
C GLY A 112 10.47 -6.65 13.37
N VAL A 113 10.93 -6.29 14.58
CA VAL A 113 12.25 -5.65 14.75
C VAL A 113 13.38 -6.59 14.29
N LYS A 114 13.32 -7.88 14.62
CA LYS A 114 14.31 -8.85 14.13
C LYS A 114 14.26 -8.99 12.61
N THR A 115 13.07 -8.98 12.01
CA THR A 115 12.89 -9.02 10.54
C THR A 115 13.54 -7.81 9.88
N LEU A 116 13.35 -6.61 10.41
CA LEU A 116 14.01 -5.41 9.89
C LEU A 116 15.54 -5.49 9.97
N LEU A 117 16.07 -5.98 11.10
CA LEU A 117 17.52 -6.16 11.28
C LEU A 117 18.07 -7.23 10.32
N ALA A 118 17.39 -8.37 10.21
CA ALA A 118 17.75 -9.43 9.28
C ALA A 118 17.71 -8.93 7.82
N TYR A 119 16.71 -8.12 7.46
CA TYR A 119 16.61 -7.52 6.13
C TYR A 119 17.79 -6.61 5.82
N ILE A 120 18.20 -5.74 6.76
CA ILE A 120 19.38 -4.88 6.57
C ILE A 120 20.64 -5.71 6.32
N LEU A 121 20.82 -6.83 7.02
CA LEU A 121 21.94 -7.75 6.79
C LEU A 121 21.84 -8.44 5.43
N GLU A 122 20.65 -8.89 5.04
CA GLU A 122 20.42 -9.56 3.76
C GLU A 122 20.60 -8.64 2.55
N LEU A 123 20.50 -7.32 2.72
CA LEU A 123 20.82 -6.33 1.69
C LEU A 123 22.30 -6.31 1.31
N GLU A 124 23.21 -6.73 2.20
CA GLU A 124 24.65 -6.86 1.84
C GLU A 124 24.88 -7.95 0.78
N HIS A 125 23.93 -8.86 0.62
CA HIS A 125 23.97 -9.98 -0.32
C HIS A 125 23.03 -9.79 -1.52
N ALA A 126 22.43 -8.61 -1.68
CA ALA A 126 21.45 -8.29 -2.71
C ALA A 126 22.04 -7.48 -3.88
#